data_AF-B2IXQ6-F1
#
_entry.id   AF-B2IXQ6-F1
#
_cell.length_a   1.000
_cell.length_b   1.000
_cell.length_c   1.000
_cell.angle_alpha   90.00
_cell.angle_beta   90.00
_cell.angle_gamma   90.00
#
_symmetry.space_group_name_H-M   'P 1'
#
loop_
_entity.id
_entity.type
_entity.pdbx_description
1 polymer ?
#
loop_
_entity_poly.entity_id
_entity_poly.type
_entity_poly.pdbx_seq_one_letter_code
_entity_poly.pdbx_strand_id
1 'polypeptide(L)'
;MNTSKPEVVVITGASAGIGRATVRAFAKRGAYIGLVARSRDGLEAARQEVEAAGAKALVLPTDVSDPEQVEAAAAAVEKEFGPIDIWVNDAMASILSPFTEIKPEEFRRVTEVTYLGYVYGTMAALRRMKPRDRGTIVQVGSALAYRSIPLQSAYCGAKSAIRGFTDSIRCELHHDRSNVHITMVQMPAVNTPQFDWIENNMPHKPQPVPPIFQPEVAAEAIVWAATHKRRELYVGSSTVEAILGTKVAPGILDRYLGKTGYKSQQTEQPENKNRLSNLWEPLPGDRGAHGRFDDQAQDYSAQLWATENQDWLILGLGAGVVLVAVGAYLNHQAQQERYVAQKDEDDRISESDIRAEVARQLHQSTNRSSKLDKWNLLTGLTRFAWKALTTESKNNQKATQS
;
A
#
# COMPACT_ATOMS: atom_id res chain seq x y z
N MET A 1 18.34 -24.23 8.09
CA MET A 1 17.23 -24.57 7.18
C MET A 1 15.95 -24.21 7.89
N ASN A 2 15.17 -23.26 7.35
CA ASN A 2 13.97 -22.77 8.03
C ASN A 2 12.92 -23.91 8.03
N THR A 3 12.52 -24.35 9.22
CA THR A 3 11.74 -25.59 9.46
C THR A 3 10.24 -25.40 9.28
N SER A 4 9.79 -24.47 8.45
CA SER A 4 8.36 -24.25 8.17
C SER A 4 7.92 -25.07 6.96
N LYS A 5 6.79 -25.76 7.09
CA LYS A 5 6.11 -26.43 5.96
C LYS A 5 5.90 -25.41 4.81
N PRO A 6 6.15 -25.78 3.54
CA PRO A 6 5.83 -24.95 2.39
C PRO A 6 4.36 -24.48 2.38
N GLU A 7 4.12 -23.22 2.01
CA GLU A 7 2.77 -22.71 1.80
C GLU A 7 2.12 -23.39 0.59
N VAL A 8 0.86 -23.77 0.72
CA VAL A 8 0.07 -24.30 -0.40
C VAL A 8 -0.74 -23.17 -1.03
N VAL A 9 -0.48 -22.87 -2.29
CA VAL A 9 -1.06 -21.73 -3.02
C VAL A 9 -1.82 -22.22 -4.23
N VAL A 10 -3.05 -21.75 -4.44
CA VAL A 10 -3.78 -21.96 -5.69
C VAL A 10 -3.84 -20.65 -6.45
N ILE A 11 -3.48 -20.67 -7.74
CA ILE A 11 -3.48 -19.49 -8.61
C ILE A 11 -4.34 -19.79 -9.84
N THR A 12 -5.46 -19.09 -9.98
CA THR A 12 -6.23 -19.11 -11.22
C THR A 12 -5.59 -18.19 -12.26
N GLY A 13 -5.69 -18.49 -13.55
CA GLY A 13 -5.00 -17.71 -14.59
C GLY A 13 -3.48 -17.96 -14.64
N ALA A 14 -3.01 -19.03 -14.00
CA ALA A 14 -1.58 -19.34 -13.83
C ALA A 14 -0.77 -19.54 -15.13
N SER A 15 -1.44 -19.73 -16.27
CA SER A 15 -0.77 -20.03 -17.54
C SER A 15 -0.04 -18.84 -18.15
N ALA A 16 -0.45 -17.60 -17.88
CA ALA A 16 0.14 -16.41 -18.52
C ALA A 16 -0.03 -15.12 -17.70
N GLY A 17 0.57 -14.03 -18.16
CA GLY A 17 0.34 -12.69 -17.62
C GLY A 17 0.70 -12.55 -16.14
N ILE A 18 -0.16 -11.83 -15.40
CA ILE A 18 -0.02 -11.59 -13.95
C ILE A 18 0.01 -12.92 -13.20
N GLY A 19 -0.95 -13.83 -13.43
CA GLY A 19 -0.97 -15.15 -12.81
C GLY A 19 0.34 -15.91 -12.98
N ARG A 20 0.95 -15.90 -14.18
CA ARG A 20 2.25 -16.55 -14.41
C ARG A 20 3.40 -15.86 -13.67
N ALA A 21 3.43 -14.53 -13.61
CA ALA A 21 4.41 -13.80 -12.80
C ALA A 21 4.24 -14.09 -11.29
N THR A 22 3.00 -14.20 -10.82
CA THR A 22 2.65 -14.59 -9.45
C THR A 22 3.11 -16.01 -9.14
N VAL A 23 2.95 -16.95 -10.07
CA VAL A 23 3.50 -18.31 -9.95
C VAL A 23 5.01 -18.27 -9.73
N ARG A 24 5.75 -17.52 -10.57
CA ARG A 24 7.21 -17.35 -10.43
C ARG A 24 7.59 -16.77 -9.06
N ALA A 25 6.83 -15.77 -8.59
CA ALA A 25 7.10 -15.10 -7.32
C ALA A 25 6.87 -16.02 -6.10
N PHE A 26 5.81 -16.83 -6.09
CA PHE A 26 5.60 -17.85 -5.05
C PHE A 26 6.59 -19.02 -5.15
N ALA A 27 6.97 -19.42 -6.37
CA ALA A 27 7.96 -20.49 -6.57
C ALA A 27 9.32 -20.14 -5.96
N LYS A 28 9.77 -18.88 -6.11
CA LYS A 28 10.98 -18.36 -5.46
C LYS A 28 10.93 -18.43 -3.92
N ARG A 29 9.74 -18.52 -3.32
CA ARG A 29 9.53 -18.69 -1.88
C ARG A 29 9.41 -20.17 -1.46
N GLY A 30 9.54 -21.11 -2.40
CA GLY A 30 9.44 -22.55 -2.15
C GLY A 30 8.01 -23.06 -1.95
N ALA A 31 6.99 -22.31 -2.40
CA ALA A 31 5.58 -22.69 -2.25
C ALA A 31 5.23 -23.94 -3.07
N TYR A 32 4.18 -24.66 -2.66
CA TYR A 32 3.56 -25.71 -3.46
C TYR A 32 2.32 -25.15 -4.15
N ILE A 33 2.30 -25.19 -5.49
CA ILE A 33 1.39 -24.36 -6.28
C ILE A 33 0.42 -25.20 -7.11
N GLY A 34 -0.89 -25.04 -6.87
CA GLY A 34 -1.94 -25.47 -7.79
C GLY A 34 -2.09 -24.47 -8.93
N LEU A 35 -1.73 -24.90 -10.16
CA LEU A 35 -1.76 -24.07 -11.36
C LEU A 35 -3.08 -24.28 -12.11
N VAL A 36 -3.98 -23.29 -12.05
CA VAL A 36 -5.34 -23.39 -12.59
C VAL A 36 -5.51 -22.46 -13.79
N ALA A 37 -5.74 -23.01 -14.98
CA ALA A 37 -6.09 -22.27 -16.21
C ALA A 37 -6.63 -23.23 -17.27
N ARG A 38 -7.16 -22.73 -18.39
CA ARG A 38 -7.64 -23.59 -19.49
C ARG A 38 -6.50 -24.19 -20.34
N SER A 39 -5.44 -23.43 -20.59
CA SER A 39 -4.33 -23.86 -21.47
C SER A 39 -3.39 -24.84 -20.76
N ARG A 40 -3.38 -26.11 -21.18
CA ARG A 40 -2.43 -27.10 -20.67
C ARG A 40 -0.98 -26.72 -20.99
N ASP A 41 -0.69 -26.26 -22.20
CA ASP A 41 0.67 -25.90 -22.63
C ASP A 41 1.27 -24.80 -21.73
N GLY A 42 0.50 -23.75 -21.47
CA GLY A 42 0.92 -22.67 -20.57
C GLY A 42 1.06 -23.14 -19.13
N LEU A 43 0.18 -24.02 -18.63
CA LEU A 43 0.32 -24.57 -17.28
C LEU A 43 1.55 -25.48 -17.14
N GLU A 44 1.86 -26.26 -18.16
CA GLU A 44 3.02 -27.15 -18.16
C GLU A 44 4.33 -26.37 -18.19
N ALA A 45 4.41 -25.30 -18.98
CA ALA A 45 5.54 -24.39 -18.92
C ALA A 45 5.66 -23.71 -17.54
N ALA A 46 4.53 -23.36 -16.90
CA ALA A 46 4.52 -22.80 -15.55
C ALA A 46 5.07 -23.80 -14.53
N ARG A 47 4.67 -25.07 -14.63
CA ARG A 47 5.21 -26.16 -13.81
C ARG A 47 6.73 -26.25 -13.94
N GLN A 48 7.26 -26.19 -15.16
CA GLN A 48 8.70 -26.24 -15.40
C GLN A 48 9.45 -25.07 -14.72
N GLU A 49 8.90 -23.86 -14.77
CA GLU A 49 9.48 -22.71 -14.07
C GLU A 49 9.45 -22.88 -12.54
N VAL A 50 8.37 -23.45 -12.00
CA VAL A 50 8.23 -23.72 -10.56
C VAL A 50 9.27 -24.76 -10.11
N GLU A 51 9.42 -25.84 -10.87
CA GLU A 51 10.38 -26.90 -10.57
C GLU A 51 11.83 -26.44 -10.72
N ALA A 52 12.12 -25.59 -11.70
CA ALA A 52 13.43 -24.95 -11.86
C ALA A 52 13.80 -24.06 -10.65
N ALA A 53 12.80 -23.50 -9.95
CA ALA A 53 12.98 -22.76 -8.71
C ALA A 53 13.07 -23.65 -7.45
N GLY A 54 13.00 -24.98 -7.60
CA GLY A 54 13.06 -25.95 -6.49
C GLY A 54 11.73 -26.11 -5.72
N ALA A 55 10.63 -25.60 -6.26
CA ALA A 55 9.29 -25.71 -5.71
C ALA A 55 8.49 -26.85 -6.38
N LYS A 56 7.23 -27.06 -5.97
CA LYS A 56 6.34 -28.08 -6.56
C LYS A 56 5.12 -27.42 -7.18
N ALA A 57 4.66 -27.96 -8.31
CA ALA A 57 3.45 -27.49 -8.96
C ALA A 57 2.54 -28.66 -9.39
N LEU A 58 1.24 -28.42 -9.35
CA LEU A 58 0.21 -29.33 -9.86
C LEU A 58 -0.54 -28.65 -11.01
N VAL A 59 -0.50 -29.25 -12.20
CA VAL A 59 -1.14 -28.73 -13.41
C VAL A 59 -2.61 -29.13 -13.44
N LEU A 60 -3.50 -28.13 -13.43
CA LEU A 60 -4.95 -28.31 -13.34
C LEU A 60 -5.65 -27.54 -14.48
N PRO A 61 -5.82 -28.15 -15.66
CA PRO A 61 -6.65 -27.59 -16.71
C PRO A 61 -8.09 -27.43 -16.19
N THR A 62 -8.58 -26.20 -16.15
CA THR A 62 -9.84 -25.85 -15.50
C THR A 62 -10.40 -24.58 -16.12
N ASP A 63 -11.68 -24.62 -16.52
CA ASP A 63 -12.45 -23.41 -16.77
C ASP A 63 -13.04 -22.89 -15.47
N VAL A 64 -12.64 -21.68 -15.06
CA VAL A 64 -13.13 -21.07 -13.82
C VAL A 64 -14.60 -20.70 -13.89
N SER A 65 -15.22 -20.64 -15.08
CA SER A 65 -16.67 -20.46 -15.18
C SER A 65 -17.48 -21.69 -14.79
N ASP A 66 -16.83 -22.83 -14.57
CA ASP A 66 -17.47 -24.07 -14.15
C ASP A 66 -17.18 -24.34 -12.65
N PRO A 67 -18.18 -24.22 -11.76
CA PRO A 67 -17.96 -24.40 -10.33
C PRO A 67 -17.53 -25.83 -9.95
N GLU A 68 -17.91 -26.85 -10.71
CA GLU A 68 -17.53 -28.24 -10.44
C GLU A 68 -16.06 -28.47 -10.76
N GLN A 69 -15.57 -27.92 -11.88
CA GLN A 69 -14.14 -27.99 -12.22
C GLN A 69 -13.28 -27.23 -11.20
N VAL A 70 -13.70 -26.06 -10.74
CA VAL A 70 -12.98 -25.29 -9.71
C VAL A 70 -12.91 -26.06 -8.39
N GLU A 71 -14.00 -26.68 -7.96
CA GLU A 71 -14.03 -27.50 -6.75
C GLU A 71 -13.14 -28.75 -6.88
N ALA A 72 -13.17 -29.43 -8.04
CA ALA A 72 -12.31 -30.57 -8.32
C ALA A 72 -10.82 -30.20 -8.32
N ALA A 73 -10.46 -29.05 -8.90
CA ALA A 73 -9.09 -28.52 -8.86
C ALA A 73 -8.63 -28.27 -7.42
N ALA A 74 -9.47 -27.62 -6.60
CA ALA A 74 -9.16 -27.36 -5.20
C ALA A 74 -9.00 -28.66 -4.39
N ALA A 75 -9.84 -29.67 -4.64
CA ALA A 75 -9.72 -30.99 -3.99
C ALA A 75 -8.45 -31.73 -4.39
N ALA A 76 -8.05 -31.65 -5.66
CA ALA A 76 -6.81 -32.24 -6.15
C ALA A 76 -5.58 -31.61 -5.48
N VAL A 77 -5.57 -30.28 -5.30
CA VAL A 77 -4.50 -29.58 -4.58
C VAL A 77 -4.41 -30.04 -3.13
N GLU A 78 -5.52 -30.12 -2.40
CA GLU A 78 -5.48 -30.55 -0.99
C GLU A 78 -5.08 -32.02 -0.83
N LYS A 79 -5.46 -32.87 -1.78
CA LYS A 79 -5.01 -34.26 -1.82
C LYS A 79 -3.49 -34.37 -2.00
N GLU A 80 -2.91 -33.54 -2.86
CA GLU A 80 -1.50 -33.62 -3.23
C GLU A 80 -0.58 -32.90 -2.23
N PHE A 81 -0.94 -31.68 -1.83
CA PHE A 81 -0.07 -30.79 -1.04
C PHE A 81 -0.56 -30.56 0.40
N GLY A 82 -1.80 -30.95 0.71
CA GLY A 82 -2.46 -30.65 1.97
C GLY A 82 -3.20 -29.30 1.94
N PRO A 83 -3.60 -28.77 3.12
CA PRO A 83 -4.54 -27.65 3.21
C PRO A 83 -4.08 -26.42 2.41
N ILE A 84 -4.97 -25.85 1.59
CA ILE A 84 -4.67 -24.65 0.79
C ILE A 84 -4.55 -23.44 1.70
N ASP A 85 -3.37 -22.84 1.83
CA ASP A 85 -3.11 -21.66 2.65
C ASP A 85 -3.57 -20.36 1.97
N ILE A 86 -3.30 -20.22 0.67
CA ILE A 86 -3.55 -19.01 -0.11
C ILE A 86 -4.31 -19.37 -1.40
N TRP A 87 -5.37 -18.61 -1.69
CA TRP A 87 -6.10 -18.69 -2.96
C TRP A 87 -6.03 -17.36 -3.70
N VAL A 88 -5.51 -17.35 -4.92
CA VAL A 88 -5.41 -16.18 -5.79
C VAL A 88 -6.40 -16.30 -6.93
N ASN A 89 -7.42 -15.44 -6.94
CA ASN A 89 -8.30 -15.28 -8.09
C ASN A 89 -7.69 -14.23 -9.03
N ASP A 90 -7.22 -14.67 -10.19
CA ASP A 90 -6.61 -13.83 -11.23
C ASP A 90 -7.19 -14.10 -12.64
N ALA A 91 -7.70 -15.30 -12.91
CA ALA A 91 -8.26 -15.68 -14.20
C ALA A 91 -9.32 -14.69 -14.72
N MET A 92 -9.17 -14.28 -15.98
CA MET A 92 -10.14 -13.40 -16.64
C MET A 92 -10.25 -13.69 -18.14
N ALA A 93 -11.38 -13.30 -18.71
CA ALA A 93 -11.60 -13.18 -20.14
C ALA A 93 -12.34 -11.86 -20.42
N SER A 94 -12.04 -11.22 -21.54
CA SER A 94 -12.53 -9.87 -21.85
C SER A 94 -12.63 -9.65 -23.35
N ILE A 95 -13.25 -8.53 -23.72
CA ILE A 95 -13.40 -8.02 -25.08
C ILE A 95 -13.15 -6.51 -25.09
N LEU A 96 -12.43 -6.01 -26.09
CA LEU A 96 -12.35 -4.58 -26.40
C LEU A 96 -13.27 -4.28 -27.58
N SER A 97 -14.34 -3.53 -27.32
CA SER A 97 -15.35 -3.24 -28.32
C SER A 97 -16.21 -2.04 -27.91
N PRO A 98 -16.68 -1.20 -28.84
CA PRO A 98 -17.78 -0.29 -28.56
C PRO A 98 -18.96 -1.08 -27.98
N PHE A 99 -19.64 -0.53 -26.98
CA PHE A 99 -20.72 -1.24 -26.29
C PHE A 99 -21.81 -1.75 -27.24
N THR A 100 -22.17 -0.93 -28.23
CA THR A 100 -23.18 -1.26 -29.25
C THR A 100 -22.78 -2.38 -30.19
N GLU A 101 -21.51 -2.82 -30.16
CA GLU A 101 -20.97 -3.90 -31.00
C GLU A 101 -20.70 -5.18 -30.20
N ILE A 102 -20.81 -5.15 -28.86
CA ILE A 102 -20.66 -6.35 -28.03
C ILE A 102 -21.91 -7.20 -28.13
N LYS A 103 -21.74 -8.48 -28.44
CA LYS A 103 -22.85 -9.44 -28.50
C LYS A 103 -23.26 -9.91 -27.09
N PRO A 104 -24.54 -10.23 -26.84
CA PRO A 104 -25.00 -10.70 -25.53
C PRO A 104 -24.22 -11.92 -24.99
N GLU A 105 -23.86 -12.86 -25.85
CA GLU A 105 -23.07 -14.04 -25.50
C GLU A 105 -21.64 -13.71 -25.08
N GLU A 106 -21.01 -12.71 -25.72
CA GLU A 106 -19.67 -12.25 -25.36
C GLU A 106 -19.70 -11.58 -23.98
N PHE A 107 -20.72 -10.74 -23.72
CA PHE A 107 -20.90 -10.10 -22.42
C PHE A 107 -21.15 -11.14 -21.30
N ARG A 108 -21.98 -12.15 -21.59
CA ARG A 108 -22.22 -13.28 -20.70
C ARG A 108 -20.92 -14.02 -20.40
N ARG A 109 -20.16 -14.39 -21.42
CA ARG A 109 -18.90 -15.12 -21.27
C ARG A 109 -17.87 -14.35 -20.42
N VAL A 110 -17.73 -13.04 -20.65
CA VAL A 110 -16.88 -12.18 -19.82
C VAL A 110 -17.33 -12.19 -18.36
N THR A 111 -18.64 -12.14 -18.11
CA THR A 111 -19.19 -12.18 -16.75
C THR A 111 -18.97 -13.54 -16.08
N GLU A 112 -19.21 -14.63 -16.80
CA GLU A 112 -19.03 -16.00 -16.31
C GLU A 112 -17.58 -16.28 -15.90
N VAL A 113 -16.61 -15.87 -16.72
CA VAL A 113 -15.20 -16.09 -16.41
C VAL A 113 -14.69 -15.09 -15.38
N THR A 114 -14.84 -13.79 -15.64
CA THR A 114 -14.15 -12.73 -14.87
C THR A 114 -14.85 -12.42 -13.56
N TYR A 115 -16.17 -12.56 -13.46
CA TYR A 115 -16.89 -12.38 -12.19
C TYR A 115 -17.24 -13.70 -11.53
N LEU A 116 -18.02 -14.58 -12.18
CA LEU A 116 -18.45 -15.83 -11.53
C LEU A 116 -17.28 -16.76 -11.23
N GLY A 117 -16.20 -16.74 -12.02
CA GLY A 117 -14.97 -17.46 -11.67
C GLY A 117 -14.35 -17.03 -10.34
N TYR A 118 -14.41 -15.74 -10.00
CA TYR A 118 -13.97 -15.24 -8.69
C TYR A 118 -14.93 -15.70 -7.59
N VAL A 119 -16.23 -15.75 -7.87
CA VAL A 119 -17.24 -16.27 -6.93
C VAL A 119 -16.95 -17.74 -6.62
N TYR A 120 -16.79 -18.58 -7.64
CA TYR A 120 -16.55 -20.01 -7.49
C TYR A 120 -15.20 -20.31 -6.84
N GLY A 121 -14.14 -19.59 -7.21
CA GLY A 121 -12.85 -19.72 -6.54
C GLY A 121 -12.92 -19.33 -5.06
N THR A 122 -13.64 -18.26 -4.74
CA THR A 122 -13.86 -17.84 -3.35
C THR A 122 -14.69 -18.87 -2.56
N MET A 123 -15.71 -19.48 -3.16
CA MET A 123 -16.47 -20.57 -2.54
C MET A 123 -15.58 -21.78 -2.24
N ALA A 124 -14.79 -22.23 -3.22
CA ALA A 124 -13.86 -23.35 -3.05
C ALA A 124 -12.82 -23.10 -1.95
N ALA A 125 -12.28 -21.88 -1.90
CA ALA A 125 -11.36 -21.45 -0.85
C ALA A 125 -12.02 -21.42 0.53
N LEU A 126 -13.17 -20.75 0.68
CA LEU A 126 -13.84 -20.61 1.98
C LEU A 126 -14.34 -21.94 2.55
N ARG A 127 -14.78 -22.89 1.71
CA ARG A 127 -15.13 -24.25 2.14
C ARG A 127 -14.00 -24.96 2.87
N ARG A 128 -12.75 -24.65 2.53
CA ARG A 128 -11.53 -25.24 3.10
C ARG A 128 -10.93 -24.41 4.21
N MET A 129 -10.99 -23.08 4.07
CA MET A 129 -10.38 -22.14 5.00
C MET A 129 -11.22 -21.90 6.26
N LYS A 130 -12.56 -21.82 6.15
CA LYS A 130 -13.43 -21.56 7.31
C LYS A 130 -13.38 -22.66 8.38
N PRO A 131 -13.46 -23.97 8.05
CA PRO A 131 -13.44 -25.02 9.08
C PRO A 131 -12.15 -25.05 9.91
N ARG A 132 -11.03 -24.63 9.33
CA ARG A 132 -9.72 -24.52 10.01
C ARG A 132 -9.41 -23.11 10.52
N ASP A 133 -10.35 -22.19 10.32
CA ASP A 133 -10.26 -20.76 10.63
C ASP A 133 -8.90 -20.12 10.32
N ARG A 134 -8.39 -20.38 9.12
CA ARG A 134 -7.11 -19.84 8.65
C ARG A 134 -7.10 -19.85 7.13
N GLY A 135 -6.47 -18.86 6.53
CA GLY A 135 -6.23 -18.79 5.09
C GLY A 135 -6.33 -17.37 4.55
N THR A 136 -5.83 -17.14 3.35
CA THR A 136 -5.92 -15.84 2.67
C THR A 136 -6.42 -15.98 1.24
N ILE A 137 -7.38 -15.15 0.88
CA ILE A 137 -7.93 -15.05 -0.46
C ILE A 137 -7.50 -13.70 -1.04
N VAL A 138 -6.78 -13.74 -2.16
CA VAL A 138 -6.37 -12.54 -2.90
C VAL A 138 -7.21 -12.41 -4.16
N GLN A 139 -7.95 -11.30 -4.25
CA GLN A 139 -8.69 -10.93 -5.45
C GLN A 139 -7.82 -10.01 -6.29
N VAL A 140 -7.38 -10.45 -7.47
CA VAL A 140 -6.68 -9.55 -8.40
C VAL A 140 -7.70 -8.60 -9.03
N GLY A 141 -7.71 -7.38 -8.52
CA GLY A 141 -8.59 -6.29 -8.90
C GLY A 141 -8.04 -5.46 -10.05
N SER A 142 -8.64 -4.30 -10.27
CA SER A 142 -8.23 -3.34 -11.28
C SER A 142 -8.68 -1.94 -10.87
N ALA A 143 -7.87 -0.92 -11.17
CA ALA A 143 -8.30 0.49 -11.09
C ALA A 143 -9.64 0.72 -11.83
N LEU A 144 -9.92 -0.07 -12.87
CA LEU A 144 -11.14 -0.02 -13.67
C LEU A 144 -12.40 -0.52 -12.94
N ALA A 145 -12.28 -1.10 -11.74
CA ALA A 145 -13.40 -1.36 -10.84
C ALA A 145 -13.95 -0.08 -10.17
N TYR A 146 -13.16 1.00 -10.19
CA TYR A 146 -13.53 2.30 -9.65
C TYR A 146 -13.75 3.32 -10.76
N ARG A 147 -12.83 3.37 -11.73
CA ARG A 147 -12.93 4.26 -12.89
C ARG A 147 -13.09 3.47 -14.16
N SER A 148 -14.34 3.27 -14.59
CA SER A 148 -14.63 2.66 -15.89
C SER A 148 -14.10 3.51 -17.05
N ILE A 149 -13.67 2.84 -18.11
CA ILE A 149 -13.19 3.46 -19.36
C ILE A 149 -14.04 2.97 -20.53
N PRO A 150 -14.10 3.71 -21.65
CA PRO A 150 -14.78 3.23 -22.85
C PRO A 150 -14.15 1.92 -23.37
N LEU A 151 -14.88 1.21 -24.23
CA LEU A 151 -14.48 -0.02 -24.91
C LEU A 151 -14.38 -1.29 -24.04
N GLN A 152 -14.47 -1.16 -22.72
CA GLN A 152 -14.30 -2.26 -21.78
C GLN A 152 -15.49 -2.42 -20.82
N SER A 153 -16.72 -2.11 -21.27
CA SER A 153 -17.91 -2.13 -20.42
C SER A 153 -18.17 -3.48 -19.74
N ALA A 154 -17.95 -4.58 -20.45
CA ALA A 154 -18.11 -5.93 -19.89
C ALA A 154 -17.08 -6.20 -18.77
N TYR A 155 -15.81 -5.87 -19.00
CA TYR A 155 -14.74 -6.03 -18.02
C TYR A 155 -14.92 -5.12 -16.80
N CYS A 156 -15.20 -3.82 -17.02
CA CYS A 156 -15.46 -2.87 -15.95
C CYS A 156 -16.66 -3.30 -15.09
N GLY A 157 -17.73 -3.79 -15.73
CA GLY A 157 -18.89 -4.35 -15.03
C GLY A 157 -18.50 -5.53 -14.13
N ALA A 158 -17.78 -6.51 -14.69
CA ALA A 158 -17.33 -7.68 -13.93
C ALA A 158 -16.39 -7.31 -12.76
N LYS A 159 -15.39 -6.45 -12.97
CA LYS A 159 -14.46 -6.02 -11.92
C LYS A 159 -15.13 -5.17 -10.84
N SER A 160 -16.14 -4.37 -11.20
CA SER A 160 -16.98 -3.66 -10.23
C SER A 160 -17.83 -4.62 -9.40
N ALA A 161 -18.37 -5.68 -10.02
CA ALA A 161 -19.12 -6.73 -9.32
C ALA A 161 -18.24 -7.48 -8.31
N ILE A 162 -17.00 -7.84 -8.67
CA ILE A 162 -16.02 -8.46 -7.76
C ILE A 162 -15.81 -7.60 -6.51
N ARG A 163 -15.71 -6.28 -6.66
CA ARG A 163 -15.54 -5.36 -5.53
C ARG A 163 -16.73 -5.42 -4.56
N GLY A 164 -17.95 -5.26 -5.08
CA GLY A 164 -19.17 -5.32 -4.26
C GLY A 164 -19.34 -6.69 -3.58
N PHE A 165 -19.08 -7.77 -4.31
CA PHE A 165 -19.06 -9.15 -3.81
C PHE A 165 -18.05 -9.33 -2.67
N THR A 166 -16.81 -8.88 -2.86
CA THR A 166 -15.75 -8.97 -1.85
C THR A 166 -16.08 -8.18 -0.59
N ASP A 167 -16.72 -7.02 -0.75
CA ASP A 167 -17.17 -6.19 0.36
C ASP A 167 -18.24 -6.89 1.22
N SER A 168 -19.20 -7.56 0.59
CA SER A 168 -20.23 -8.35 1.28
C SER A 168 -19.61 -9.49 2.10
N ILE A 169 -18.78 -10.34 1.46
CA ILE A 169 -18.16 -11.49 2.14
C ILE A 169 -17.30 -11.05 3.31
N ARG A 170 -16.56 -9.94 3.17
CA ARG A 170 -15.73 -9.44 4.25
C ARG A 170 -16.55 -9.08 5.49
N CYS A 171 -17.75 -8.51 5.31
CA CYS A 171 -18.66 -8.23 6.42
C CYS A 171 -19.12 -9.52 7.12
N GLU A 172 -19.42 -10.57 6.36
CA GLU A 172 -19.77 -11.89 6.91
C GLU A 172 -18.60 -12.50 7.71
N LEU A 173 -17.38 -12.46 7.17
CA LEU A 173 -16.19 -12.94 7.89
C LEU A 173 -15.93 -12.16 9.19
N HIS A 174 -16.21 -10.85 9.21
CA HIS A 174 -16.13 -10.04 10.43
C HIS A 174 -17.22 -10.40 11.44
N HIS A 175 -18.46 -10.60 10.98
CA HIS A 175 -19.58 -11.04 11.82
C HIS A 175 -19.26 -12.37 12.51
N ASP A 176 -18.73 -13.33 11.74
CA ASP A 176 -18.34 -14.67 12.21
C ASP A 176 -17.06 -14.66 13.06
N ARG A 177 -16.38 -13.51 13.19
CA ARG A 177 -15.05 -13.36 13.83
C ARG A 177 -14.00 -14.33 13.26
N SER A 178 -14.08 -14.58 11.95
CA SER A 178 -13.15 -15.50 11.29
C SER A 178 -11.75 -14.91 11.15
N ASN A 179 -10.75 -15.77 11.29
CA ASN A 179 -9.34 -15.49 10.99
C ASN A 179 -8.97 -15.74 9.52
N VAL A 180 -9.93 -16.04 8.65
CA VAL A 180 -9.73 -16.05 7.19
C VAL A 180 -9.69 -14.62 6.68
N HIS A 181 -8.71 -14.32 5.83
CA HIS A 181 -8.52 -12.98 5.28
C HIS A 181 -8.87 -12.92 3.80
N ILE A 182 -9.51 -11.84 3.39
CA ILE A 182 -9.80 -11.54 2.00
C ILE A 182 -9.33 -10.13 1.68
N THR A 183 -8.47 -10.03 0.67
CA THR A 183 -7.87 -8.79 0.22
C THR A 183 -8.02 -8.63 -1.28
N MET A 184 -8.03 -7.38 -1.75
CA MET A 184 -8.12 -7.06 -3.16
C MET A 184 -6.94 -6.18 -3.57
N VAL A 185 -6.26 -6.57 -4.64
CA VAL A 185 -5.08 -5.86 -5.16
C VAL A 185 -5.47 -5.17 -6.46
N GLN A 186 -5.60 -3.84 -6.43
CA GLN A 186 -6.01 -3.05 -7.58
C GLN A 186 -4.82 -2.83 -8.51
N MET A 187 -4.91 -3.42 -9.70
CA MET A 187 -3.83 -3.37 -10.68
C MET A 187 -3.92 -2.13 -11.58
N PRO A 188 -2.75 -1.58 -11.99
CA PRO A 188 -2.65 -0.60 -13.05
C PRO A 188 -2.73 -1.31 -14.41
N ALA A 189 -2.38 -0.61 -15.48
CA ALA A 189 -2.13 -1.26 -16.76
C ALA A 189 -0.79 -2.03 -16.71
N VAL A 190 -0.81 -3.29 -17.13
CA VAL A 190 0.32 -4.21 -17.00
C VAL A 190 0.69 -4.78 -18.37
N ASN A 191 1.98 -4.92 -18.66
CA ASN A 191 2.52 -5.52 -19.87
C ASN A 191 2.31 -7.05 -19.87
N THR A 192 1.10 -7.50 -20.19
CA THR A 192 0.78 -8.92 -20.33
C THR A 192 0.52 -9.30 -21.79
N PRO A 193 0.62 -10.59 -22.14
CA PRO A 193 0.27 -11.06 -23.49
C PRO A 193 -1.21 -10.87 -23.86
N GLN A 194 -2.07 -10.40 -22.94
CA GLN A 194 -3.51 -10.29 -23.18
C GLN A 194 -3.83 -9.45 -24.42
N PHE A 195 -3.02 -8.44 -24.71
CA PHE A 195 -3.22 -7.54 -25.84
C PHE A 195 -2.91 -8.18 -27.20
N ASP A 196 -2.40 -9.41 -27.21
CA ASP A 196 -2.15 -10.17 -28.43
C ASP A 196 -3.24 -11.23 -28.71
N TRP A 197 -4.15 -11.48 -27.76
CA TRP A 197 -5.23 -12.47 -27.91
C TRP A 197 -6.61 -12.06 -27.42
N ILE A 198 -6.76 -10.91 -26.76
CA ILE A 198 -8.06 -10.47 -26.27
C ILE A 198 -9.03 -10.33 -27.44
N GLU A 199 -10.31 -10.66 -27.27
CA GLU A 199 -11.30 -10.39 -28.33
C GLU A 199 -11.33 -8.88 -28.62
N ASN A 200 -11.29 -8.48 -29.89
CA ASN A 200 -11.13 -7.06 -30.25
C ASN A 200 -11.92 -6.72 -31.52
N ASN A 201 -12.91 -5.85 -31.38
CA ASN A 201 -13.68 -5.30 -32.49
C ASN A 201 -13.16 -3.93 -32.97
N MET A 202 -12.11 -3.41 -32.33
CA MET A 202 -11.50 -2.12 -32.69
C MET A 202 -10.68 -2.21 -34.00
N PRO A 203 -10.52 -1.11 -34.75
CA PRO A 203 -9.77 -1.11 -36.01
C PRO A 203 -8.26 -1.33 -35.86
N HIS A 204 -7.68 -1.06 -34.69
CA HIS A 204 -6.25 -1.21 -34.44
C HIS A 204 -5.96 -2.18 -33.30
N LYS A 205 -4.72 -2.71 -33.27
CA LYS A 205 -4.29 -3.64 -32.22
C LYS A 205 -4.39 -2.98 -30.85
N PRO A 206 -4.85 -3.73 -29.83
CA PRO A 206 -5.05 -3.17 -28.52
C PRO A 206 -3.73 -3.00 -27.77
N GLN A 207 -3.74 -2.13 -26.76
CA GLN A 207 -2.60 -1.90 -25.87
C GLN A 207 -3.06 -1.48 -24.47
N PRO A 208 -2.19 -1.61 -23.44
CA PRO A 208 -2.50 -1.09 -22.12
C PRO A 208 -2.56 0.43 -22.13
N VAL A 209 -3.43 1.01 -21.31
CA VAL A 209 -3.50 2.47 -21.11
C VAL A 209 -2.29 2.90 -20.25
N PRO A 210 -1.37 3.73 -20.75
CA PRO A 210 -0.20 4.14 -19.97
C PRO A 210 -0.57 4.90 -18.68
N PRO A 211 0.27 4.85 -17.63
CA PRO A 211 1.57 4.18 -17.56
C PRO A 211 1.47 2.65 -17.46
N ILE A 212 2.42 1.96 -18.09
CA ILE A 212 2.48 0.49 -18.18
C ILE A 212 3.51 -0.03 -17.17
N PHE A 213 3.15 -1.08 -16.42
CA PHE A 213 4.04 -1.76 -15.47
C PHE A 213 4.35 -3.19 -15.93
N GLN A 214 5.49 -3.74 -15.52
CA GLN A 214 5.82 -5.14 -15.74
C GLN A 214 4.96 -6.06 -14.86
N PRO A 215 4.65 -7.29 -15.32
CA PRO A 215 3.90 -8.28 -14.54
C PRO A 215 4.48 -8.57 -13.16
N GLU A 216 5.79 -8.46 -13.00
CA GLU A 216 6.52 -8.67 -11.74
C GLU A 216 6.08 -7.70 -10.65
N VAL A 217 5.76 -6.45 -10.99
CA VAL A 217 5.24 -5.45 -10.04
C VAL A 217 3.88 -5.89 -9.48
N ALA A 218 3.03 -6.44 -10.33
CA ALA A 218 1.74 -6.99 -9.91
C ALA A 218 1.92 -8.26 -9.07
N ALA A 219 2.87 -9.13 -9.45
CA ALA A 219 3.18 -10.36 -8.73
C ALA A 219 3.71 -10.09 -7.32
N GLU A 220 4.62 -9.12 -7.17
CA GLU A 220 5.14 -8.66 -5.89
C GLU A 220 4.01 -8.19 -4.97
N ALA A 221 3.12 -7.32 -5.48
CA ALA A 221 1.96 -6.83 -4.75
C ALA A 221 1.01 -7.96 -4.30
N ILE A 222 0.72 -8.94 -5.17
CA ILE A 222 -0.13 -10.10 -4.84
C ILE A 222 0.49 -10.91 -3.71
N VAL A 223 1.78 -11.20 -3.84
CA VAL A 223 2.52 -12.00 -2.86
C VAL A 223 2.62 -11.27 -1.53
N TRP A 224 2.84 -9.96 -1.53
CA TRP A 224 2.82 -9.14 -0.31
C TRP A 224 1.43 -9.11 0.32
N ALA A 225 0.38 -8.93 -0.48
CA ALA A 225 -1.01 -8.93 0.00
C ALA A 225 -1.44 -10.29 0.57
N ALA A 226 -0.89 -11.39 0.06
CA ALA A 226 -1.16 -12.73 0.58
C ALA A 226 -0.63 -12.94 2.02
N THR A 227 0.39 -12.19 2.43
CA THR A 227 1.02 -12.34 3.77
C THR A 227 0.71 -11.19 4.72
N HIS A 228 0.06 -10.11 4.26
CA HIS A 228 -0.26 -8.93 5.07
C HIS A 228 -1.77 -8.69 5.15
N LYS A 229 -2.28 -8.46 6.35
CA LYS A 229 -3.71 -8.22 6.59
C LYS A 229 -4.10 -6.80 6.17
N ARG A 230 -4.28 -6.56 4.87
CA ARG A 230 -4.80 -5.30 4.31
C ARG A 230 -6.15 -5.53 3.65
N ARG A 231 -7.04 -4.54 3.76
CA ARG A 231 -8.36 -4.57 3.12
C ARG A 231 -8.24 -4.52 1.59
N GLU A 232 -7.47 -3.56 1.11
CA GLU A 232 -7.15 -3.35 -0.30
C GLU A 232 -5.69 -2.86 -0.41
N LEU A 233 -5.05 -3.22 -1.51
CA LEU A 233 -3.74 -2.73 -1.93
C LEU A 233 -3.88 -2.06 -3.29
N TYR A 234 -3.28 -0.89 -3.48
CA TYR A 234 -3.23 -0.21 -4.76
C TYR A 234 -1.83 -0.36 -5.34
N VAL A 235 -1.75 -0.63 -6.65
CA VAL A 235 -0.48 -0.83 -7.34
C VAL A 235 -0.35 0.24 -8.42
N GLY A 236 0.68 1.07 -8.29
CA GLY A 236 0.96 2.20 -9.20
C GLY A 236 0.20 3.46 -8.81
N SER A 237 0.86 4.62 -8.96
CA SER A 237 0.24 5.93 -8.70
C SER A 237 -0.98 6.18 -9.58
N SER A 238 -0.97 5.70 -10.83
CA SER A 238 -2.09 5.79 -11.76
C SER A 238 -3.37 5.15 -11.23
N THR A 239 -3.26 4.05 -10.47
CA THR A 239 -4.40 3.42 -9.80
C THR A 239 -4.98 4.34 -8.73
N VAL A 240 -4.13 4.96 -7.91
CA VAL A 240 -4.55 5.90 -6.86
C VAL A 240 -5.23 7.12 -7.49
N GLU A 241 -4.64 7.69 -8.53
CA GLU A 241 -5.17 8.85 -9.25
C GLU A 241 -6.53 8.56 -9.88
N ALA A 242 -6.70 7.42 -10.54
CA ALA A 242 -7.96 7.02 -11.15
C ALA A 242 -9.08 6.88 -10.09
N ILE A 243 -8.77 6.25 -8.96
CA ILE A 243 -9.73 6.02 -7.87
C ILE A 243 -10.13 7.34 -7.20
N LEU A 244 -9.16 8.21 -6.90
CA LEU A 244 -9.43 9.50 -6.25
C LEU A 244 -10.10 10.49 -7.20
N GLY A 245 -9.65 10.57 -8.44
CA GLY A 245 -10.20 11.50 -9.44
C GLY A 245 -11.68 11.28 -9.69
N THR A 246 -12.11 10.01 -9.77
CA THR A 246 -13.53 9.66 -9.98
C THR A 246 -14.43 10.17 -8.86
N LYS A 247 -13.93 10.19 -7.61
CA LYS A 247 -14.69 10.68 -6.46
C LYS A 247 -14.89 12.19 -6.48
N VAL A 248 -13.96 12.93 -7.09
CA VAL A 248 -13.94 14.40 -7.04
C VAL A 248 -14.63 15.03 -8.25
N ALA A 249 -14.36 14.53 -9.47
CA ALA A 249 -14.83 15.19 -10.69
C ALA A 249 -15.19 14.18 -11.82
N PRO A 250 -16.20 13.31 -11.61
CA PRO A 250 -16.52 12.24 -12.55
C PRO A 250 -16.89 12.76 -13.95
N GLY A 251 -17.71 13.81 -14.06
CA GLY A 251 -18.14 14.35 -15.35
C GLY A 251 -17.01 14.98 -16.18
N ILE A 252 -15.97 15.53 -15.53
CA ILE A 252 -14.78 16.04 -16.23
C ILE A 252 -13.97 14.86 -16.78
N LEU A 253 -13.79 13.82 -15.97
CA LEU A 253 -13.09 12.61 -16.38
C LEU A 253 -13.84 11.84 -17.48
N ASP A 254 -15.17 11.87 -17.49
CA ASP A 254 -15.99 11.30 -18.58
C ASP A 254 -15.71 12.01 -19.90
N ARG A 255 -15.71 13.35 -19.89
CA ARG A 255 -15.39 14.14 -21.10
C ARG A 255 -13.95 13.93 -21.56
N TYR A 256 -13.01 13.83 -20.62
CA TYR A 256 -11.61 13.54 -20.93
C TYR A 256 -11.47 12.16 -21.58
N LEU A 257 -12.00 11.10 -20.95
CA LEU A 257 -11.93 9.74 -21.47
C LEU A 257 -12.77 9.54 -22.73
N GLY A 258 -13.84 10.30 -22.93
CA GLY A 258 -14.57 10.34 -24.19
C GLY A 258 -13.71 10.87 -25.36
N LYS A 259 -12.76 11.77 -25.09
CA LYS A 259 -11.85 12.31 -26.11
C LYS A 259 -10.60 11.45 -26.31
N THR A 260 -10.03 10.90 -25.24
CA THR A 260 -8.70 10.25 -25.28
C THR A 260 -8.75 8.74 -25.12
N GLY A 261 -9.77 8.20 -24.44
CA GLY A 261 -9.83 6.81 -23.99
C GLY A 261 -9.93 5.78 -25.11
N TYR A 262 -10.48 6.14 -26.28
CA TYR A 262 -10.48 5.25 -27.45
C TYR A 262 -9.08 5.09 -28.04
N LYS A 263 -8.35 6.22 -28.16
CA LYS A 263 -7.01 6.24 -28.76
C LYS A 263 -5.97 5.61 -27.82
N SER A 264 -6.06 5.86 -26.52
CA SER A 264 -5.05 5.36 -25.56
C SER A 264 -5.00 3.83 -25.44
N GLN A 265 -6.06 3.14 -25.85
CA GLN A 265 -6.18 1.68 -25.82
C GLN A 265 -5.78 1.00 -27.14
N GLN A 266 -5.35 1.77 -28.14
CA GLN A 266 -4.99 1.27 -29.47
C GLN A 266 -3.58 1.70 -29.85
N THR A 267 -2.86 0.80 -30.53
CA THR A 267 -1.64 1.16 -31.26
C THR A 267 -2.00 1.80 -32.61
N GLU A 268 -0.99 2.27 -33.35
CA GLU A 268 -1.16 2.70 -34.74
C GLU A 268 -1.20 1.51 -35.74
N GLN A 269 -0.98 0.26 -35.28
CA GLN A 269 -1.02 -0.92 -36.17
C GLN A 269 -2.45 -1.41 -36.38
N PRO A 270 -2.88 -1.69 -37.62
CA PRO A 270 -4.21 -2.22 -37.88
C PRO A 270 -4.42 -3.60 -37.25
N GLU A 271 -5.64 -3.86 -36.79
CA GLU A 271 -6.03 -5.15 -36.22
C GLU A 271 -6.27 -6.19 -37.32
N ASN A 272 -5.93 -7.45 -37.03
CA ASN A 272 -6.28 -8.58 -37.89
C ASN A 272 -7.63 -9.14 -37.45
N LYS A 273 -8.69 -8.86 -38.22
CA LYS A 273 -10.06 -9.33 -37.93
C LYS A 273 -10.23 -10.85 -37.92
N ASN A 274 -9.29 -11.60 -38.51
CA ASN A 274 -9.32 -13.05 -38.55
C ASN A 274 -8.42 -13.70 -37.49
N ARG A 275 -7.82 -12.91 -36.57
CA ARG A 275 -6.99 -13.51 -35.51
C ARG A 275 -7.88 -14.26 -34.52
N LEU A 276 -7.34 -15.34 -33.98
CA LEU A 276 -7.98 -16.07 -32.89
C LEU A 276 -7.92 -15.23 -31.61
N SER A 277 -8.95 -15.37 -30.77
CA SER A 277 -9.01 -14.78 -29.44
C SER A 277 -9.08 -15.85 -28.35
N ASN A 278 -8.83 -15.45 -27.11
CA ASN A 278 -8.92 -16.35 -25.96
C ASN A 278 -10.31 -16.35 -25.26
N LEU A 279 -11.31 -15.65 -25.80
CA LEU A 279 -12.60 -15.45 -25.13
C LEU A 279 -13.34 -16.79 -24.92
N TRP A 280 -13.33 -17.63 -25.96
CA TRP A 280 -14.04 -18.91 -25.98
C TRP A 280 -13.12 -20.07 -25.61
N GLU A 281 -12.04 -20.23 -26.37
CA GLU A 281 -11.07 -21.32 -26.23
C GLU A 281 -9.67 -20.79 -25.90
N PRO A 282 -8.83 -21.54 -25.19
CA PRO A 282 -7.43 -21.19 -25.04
C PRO A 282 -6.70 -21.25 -26.39
N LEU A 283 -5.73 -20.36 -26.61
CA LEU A 283 -4.85 -20.45 -27.76
C LEU A 283 -3.72 -21.48 -27.50
N PRO A 284 -3.23 -22.18 -28.54
CA PRO A 284 -2.14 -23.13 -28.40
C PRO A 284 -0.82 -22.45 -28.02
N GLY A 285 0.06 -23.21 -27.37
CA GLY A 285 1.42 -22.80 -27.00
C GLY A 285 1.52 -22.05 -25.67
N ASP A 286 2.76 -21.92 -25.19
CA ASP A 286 3.11 -21.07 -24.05
C ASP A 286 3.21 -19.61 -24.49
N ARG A 287 2.73 -18.73 -23.61
CA ARG A 287 2.67 -17.30 -23.83
C ARG A 287 3.43 -16.50 -22.78
N GLY A 288 3.85 -17.14 -21.69
CA GLY A 288 4.63 -16.52 -20.63
C GLY A 288 3.91 -15.38 -19.89
N ALA A 289 4.69 -14.66 -19.09
CA ALA A 289 4.18 -13.57 -18.26
C ALA A 289 4.10 -12.21 -18.99
N HIS A 290 5.02 -11.94 -19.93
CA HIS A 290 5.22 -10.61 -20.54
C HIS A 290 4.50 -10.46 -21.87
N GLY A 291 3.90 -9.30 -22.09
CA GLY A 291 3.44 -8.87 -23.40
C GLY A 291 4.54 -8.18 -24.22
N ARG A 292 4.15 -7.67 -25.38
CA ARG A 292 5.04 -6.99 -26.34
C ARG A 292 5.45 -5.55 -25.98
N PHE A 293 5.25 -5.10 -24.73
CA PHE A 293 5.49 -3.71 -24.31
C PHE A 293 6.66 -3.56 -23.34
N ASP A 294 7.64 -4.46 -23.37
CA ASP A 294 8.79 -4.43 -22.45
C ASP A 294 9.54 -3.09 -22.47
N ASP A 295 9.76 -2.50 -23.66
CA ASP A 295 10.46 -1.23 -23.82
C ASP A 295 9.69 -0.01 -23.27
N GLN A 296 8.41 -0.17 -22.92
CA GLN A 296 7.55 0.90 -22.40
C GLN A 296 7.13 0.66 -20.94
N ALA A 297 7.36 -0.55 -20.44
CA ALA A 297 6.87 -0.99 -19.15
C ALA A 297 7.90 -0.69 -18.05
N GLN A 298 7.40 -0.21 -16.91
CA GLN A 298 8.21 0.06 -15.73
C GLN A 298 8.29 -1.19 -14.86
N ASP A 299 9.49 -1.54 -14.43
CA ASP A 299 9.77 -2.66 -13.53
C ASP A 299 9.58 -2.31 -12.04
N TYR A 300 9.27 -1.05 -11.74
CA TYR A 300 9.18 -0.53 -10.38
C TYR A 300 7.97 0.40 -10.19
N SER A 301 7.40 0.38 -8.99
CA SER A 301 6.35 1.30 -8.56
C SER A 301 6.70 1.92 -7.21
N ALA A 302 7.03 3.21 -7.21
CA ALA A 302 7.33 3.96 -5.99
C ALA A 302 6.16 3.96 -4.98
N GLN A 303 4.92 3.96 -5.48
CA GLN A 303 3.74 3.88 -4.64
C GLN A 303 3.59 2.50 -3.98
N LEU A 304 3.88 1.42 -4.72
CA LEU A 304 3.86 0.07 -4.15
C LEU A 304 4.95 -0.03 -3.06
N TRP A 305 6.17 0.35 -3.38
CA TRP A 305 7.28 0.38 -2.42
C TRP A 305 6.93 1.16 -1.15
N ALA A 306 6.33 2.35 -1.28
CA ALA A 306 5.92 3.14 -0.12
C ALA A 306 4.84 2.44 0.72
N THR A 307 3.95 1.67 0.09
CA THR A 307 2.90 0.91 0.78
C THR A 307 3.48 -0.27 1.52
N GLU A 308 4.42 -0.99 0.91
CA GLU A 308 5.09 -2.14 1.52
C GLU A 308 6.02 -1.74 2.68
N ASN A 309 6.55 -0.51 2.63
CA ASN A 309 7.44 0.07 3.63
C ASN A 309 6.74 1.09 4.56
N GLN A 310 5.39 1.10 4.57
CA GLN A 310 4.63 2.12 5.29
C GLN A 310 4.99 2.19 6.78
N ASP A 311 5.25 1.06 7.44
CA ASP A 311 5.58 1.01 8.86
C ASP A 311 6.90 1.74 9.15
N TRP A 312 7.91 1.54 8.28
CA TRP A 312 9.19 2.25 8.38
C TRP A 312 9.07 3.75 8.08
N LEU A 313 8.23 4.12 7.13
CA LEU A 313 7.95 5.53 6.82
C LEU A 313 7.26 6.24 7.99
N ILE A 314 6.29 5.57 8.64
CA ILE A 314 5.62 6.10 9.84
C ILE A 314 6.62 6.24 10.99
N LEU A 315 7.46 5.23 11.23
CA LEU A 315 8.50 5.27 12.26
C LEU A 315 9.50 6.41 12.00
N GLY A 316 9.94 6.58 10.75
CA GLY A 316 10.85 7.66 10.36
C GLY A 316 10.24 9.05 10.56
N LEU A 317 8.98 9.25 10.16
CA LEU A 317 8.25 10.49 10.41
C LEU A 317 8.09 10.77 11.90
N GLY A 318 7.74 9.75 12.70
CA GLY A 318 7.64 9.85 14.16
C GLY A 318 8.97 10.27 14.80
N ALA A 319 10.08 9.64 14.41
CA ALA A 319 11.41 10.00 14.88
C ALA A 319 11.78 11.45 14.49
N GLY A 320 11.44 11.88 13.27
CA GLY A 320 11.65 13.25 12.82
C GLY A 320 10.89 14.28 13.66
N VAL A 321 9.61 14.02 13.96
CA VAL A 321 8.80 14.90 14.83
C VAL A 321 9.40 14.98 16.24
N VAL A 322 9.85 13.85 16.80
CA VAL A 322 10.52 13.82 18.11
C VAL A 322 11.82 14.62 18.10
N LEU A 323 12.65 14.48 17.07
CA LEU A 323 13.90 15.24 16.94
C LEU A 323 13.64 16.74 16.82
N VAL A 324 12.64 17.17 16.06
CA VAL A 324 12.24 18.57 15.97
C VAL A 324 11.73 19.09 17.31
N ALA A 325 10.91 18.32 18.03
CA ALA A 325 10.41 18.69 19.35
C ALA A 325 11.54 18.80 20.39
N VAL A 326 12.48 17.84 20.40
CA VAL A 326 13.66 17.88 21.27
C VAL A 326 14.55 19.07 20.92
N GLY A 327 14.81 19.32 19.64
CA GLY A 327 15.59 20.48 19.19
C GLY A 327 14.93 21.80 19.60
N ALA A 328 13.61 21.93 19.44
CA ALA A 328 12.85 23.09 19.89
C ALA A 328 12.90 23.26 21.42
N TYR A 329 12.79 22.17 22.18
CA TYR A 329 12.88 22.17 23.64
C TYR A 329 14.28 22.59 24.13
N LEU A 330 15.33 22.01 23.56
CA LEU A 330 16.72 22.38 23.88
C LEU A 330 17.03 23.83 23.51
N ASN A 331 16.53 24.30 22.36
CA ASN A 331 16.65 25.70 21.98
C ASN A 331 15.88 26.62 22.94
N HIS A 332 14.68 26.24 23.38
CA HIS A 332 13.93 26.99 24.39
C HIS A 332 14.66 27.03 25.74
N GLN A 333 15.23 25.92 26.20
CA GLN A 333 16.08 25.87 27.42
C GLN A 333 17.28 26.81 27.30
N ALA A 334 18.02 26.75 26.18
CA ALA A 334 19.16 27.63 25.94
C ALA A 334 18.76 29.12 25.88
N GLN A 335 17.59 29.45 25.34
CA GLN A 335 17.05 30.82 25.34
C GLN A 335 16.65 31.27 26.74
N GLN A 336 16.06 30.40 27.57
CA GLN A 336 15.78 30.70 28.96
C GLN A 336 17.05 30.95 29.77
N GLU A 337 18.09 30.13 29.58
CA GLU A 337 19.40 30.34 30.21
C GLU A 337 20.03 31.67 29.80
N ARG A 338 19.98 32.02 28.50
CA ARG A 338 20.46 33.33 28.01
C ARG A 338 19.66 34.50 28.56
N TYR A 339 18.33 34.37 28.64
CA TYR A 339 17.47 35.40 29.19
C TYR A 339 17.72 35.61 30.68
N VAL A 340 17.91 34.54 31.46
CA VAL A 340 18.28 34.62 32.88
C VAL A 340 19.67 35.22 33.04
N ALA A 341 20.66 34.77 32.26
CA ALA A 341 22.02 35.31 32.32
C ALA A 341 22.07 36.81 31.96
N GLN A 342 21.28 37.25 30.98
CA GLN A 342 21.18 38.65 30.59
C GLN A 342 20.48 39.50 31.64
N LYS A 343 19.50 38.95 32.37
CA LYS A 343 18.77 39.62 33.47
C LYS A 343 19.58 39.69 34.77
N ASP A 344 20.49 38.75 35.01
CA ASP A 344 21.38 38.76 36.16
C ASP A 344 22.52 39.79 35.99
N GLU A 345 22.71 40.35 34.78
CA GLU A 345 23.80 41.29 34.47
C GLU A 345 23.44 42.75 34.84
N ASP A 346 22.17 43.14 34.71
CA ASP A 346 21.63 44.44 35.12
C ASP A 346 21.22 44.54 36.60
N ASP A 347 21.07 43.40 37.31
CA ASP A 347 20.81 43.35 38.77
C ASP A 347 22.10 43.28 39.63
N ARG A 348 23.29 43.28 39.01
CA ARG A 348 24.57 43.43 39.76
C ARG A 348 24.73 44.88 40.23
N ILE A 349 24.38 45.13 41.49
CA ILE A 349 24.74 46.37 42.20
C ILE A 349 26.26 46.58 42.06
N SER A 350 26.66 47.62 41.32
CA SER A 350 28.07 47.94 41.14
C SER A 350 28.64 48.56 42.41
N GLU A 351 29.96 48.48 42.60
CA GLU A 351 30.64 49.12 43.73
C GLU A 351 30.36 50.64 43.77
N SER A 352 30.11 51.26 42.61
CA SER A 352 29.67 52.66 42.50
C SER A 352 28.27 52.92 43.03
N ASP A 353 27.33 51.98 42.88
CA ASP A 353 25.97 52.11 43.41
C ASP A 353 25.96 52.01 44.94
N ILE A 354 26.81 51.13 45.49
CA ILE A 354 27.03 51.01 46.94
C ILE A 354 27.64 52.31 47.49
N ARG A 355 28.68 52.85 46.84
CA ARG A 355 29.33 54.11 47.26
C ARG A 355 28.37 55.30 47.17
N ALA A 356 27.52 55.36 46.14
CA ALA A 356 26.53 56.42 45.98
C ALA A 356 25.46 56.38 47.08
N GLU A 357 24.98 55.19 47.46
CA GLU A 357 23.99 55.02 48.54
C GLU A 357 24.59 55.29 49.92
N VAL A 358 25.82 54.83 50.19
CA VAL A 358 26.55 55.12 51.44
C VAL A 358 26.79 56.61 51.60
N ALA A 359 27.20 57.32 50.53
CA ALA A 359 27.36 58.77 50.56
C ALA A 359 26.01 59.49 50.82
N ARG A 360 24.91 58.99 50.24
CA ARG A 360 23.55 59.53 50.45
C ARG A 360 23.11 59.41 51.92
N GLN A 361 23.38 58.26 52.56
CA GLN A 361 23.03 58.03 53.96
C GLN A 361 23.94 58.77 54.95
N LEU A 362 25.24 58.89 54.65
CA LEU A 362 26.16 59.69 55.45
C LEU A 362 25.75 61.17 55.46
N HIS A 363 25.35 61.72 54.32
CA HIS A 363 24.87 63.11 54.21
C HIS A 363 23.54 63.35 54.96
N GLN A 364 22.66 62.35 55.04
CA GLN A 364 21.42 62.42 55.82
C GLN A 364 21.65 62.30 57.35
N SER A 365 22.74 61.63 57.77
CA SER A 365 23.08 61.45 59.19
C SER A 365 23.67 62.69 59.86
N THR A 366 24.25 63.62 59.08
CA THR A 366 24.88 64.85 59.58
C THR A 366 23.89 65.94 59.99
N ASN A 367 22.56 65.69 59.96
CA ASN A 367 21.56 66.72 60.26
C ASN A 367 20.36 66.26 61.13
N ARG A 368 20.51 65.26 62.02
CA ARG A 368 19.44 64.86 62.95
C ARG A 368 19.92 64.58 64.38
N SER A 369 19.33 65.30 65.34
CA SER A 369 19.61 65.26 66.79
C SER A 369 18.43 64.67 67.57
N SER A 370 18.20 63.35 67.48
CA SER A 370 17.30 62.65 68.41
C SER A 370 17.67 61.17 68.60
N LYS A 371 17.39 60.63 69.80
CA LYS A 371 17.68 59.22 70.17
C LYS A 371 16.86 58.18 69.38
N LEU A 372 15.80 58.57 68.68
CA LEU A 372 15.01 57.68 67.82
C LEU A 372 15.64 57.44 66.43
N ASP A 373 16.49 58.35 65.94
CA ASP A 373 17.12 58.20 64.61
C ASP A 373 18.28 57.19 64.59
N LYS A 374 18.95 56.96 65.74
CA LYS A 374 20.02 55.94 65.86
C LYS A 374 19.51 54.50 65.76
N TRP A 375 18.25 54.24 66.13
CA TRP A 375 17.60 52.93 66.02
C TRP A 375 17.19 52.58 64.57
N ASN A 376 16.81 53.58 63.77
CA ASN A 376 16.49 53.39 62.35
C ASN A 376 17.75 53.18 61.49
N LEU A 377 18.88 53.77 61.86
CA LEU A 377 20.17 53.51 61.22
C LEU A 377 20.64 52.05 61.46
N LEU A 378 20.46 51.55 62.69
CA LEU A 378 20.80 50.17 63.07
C LEU A 378 19.90 49.12 62.39
N THR A 379 18.61 49.40 62.21
CA THR A 379 17.68 48.50 61.50
C THR A 379 17.84 48.54 59.98
N GLY A 380 18.26 49.68 59.41
CA GLY A 380 18.62 49.82 57.99
C GLY A 380 19.89 49.06 57.61
N LEU A 381 20.96 49.20 58.41
CA LEU A 381 22.23 48.50 58.21
C LEU A 381 22.10 46.99 58.40
N THR A 382 21.27 46.53 59.33
CA THR A 382 21.01 45.09 59.53
C THR A 382 20.18 44.48 58.40
N ARG A 383 19.20 45.20 57.83
CA ARG A 383 18.48 44.75 56.62
C ARG A 383 19.38 44.73 55.39
N PHE A 384 20.28 45.69 55.24
CA PHE A 384 21.24 45.73 54.13
C PHE A 384 22.28 44.61 54.25
N ALA A 385 22.84 44.39 55.45
CA ALA A 385 23.75 43.27 55.73
C ALA A 385 23.08 41.90 55.54
N TRP A 386 21.81 41.74 55.94
CA TRP A 386 21.03 40.52 55.69
C TRP A 386 20.84 40.27 54.19
N LYS A 387 20.57 41.32 53.40
CA LYS A 387 20.44 41.22 51.94
C LYS A 387 21.79 40.88 51.28
N ALA A 388 22.88 41.51 51.70
CA ALA A 388 24.24 41.20 51.21
C ALA A 388 24.65 39.74 51.51
N LEU A 389 24.45 39.28 52.76
CA LEU A 389 24.78 37.91 53.19
C LEU A 389 23.90 36.83 52.54
N THR A 390 22.63 37.12 52.23
CA THR A 390 21.75 36.18 51.52
C THR A 390 22.01 36.11 50.01
N THR A 391 22.65 37.14 49.44
CA THR A 391 23.09 37.15 48.03
C THR A 391 24.41 36.40 47.85
N GLU A 392 25.33 36.47 48.82
CA GLU A 392 26.54 35.62 48.90
C GLU A 392 26.20 34.13 49.08
N SER A 393 25.20 33.81 49.91
CA SER A 393 24.75 32.43 50.17
C SER A 393 24.23 31.70 48.91
N LYS A 394 23.53 32.42 48.00
CA LYS A 394 23.06 31.85 46.72
C LYS A 394 24.19 31.61 45.71
N ASN A 395 25.30 32.35 45.79
CA ASN A 395 26.47 32.12 44.94
C ASN A 395 27.32 30.91 45.41
N ASN A 396 27.36 30.61 46.71
CA ASN A 396 28.10 29.45 47.22
C ASN A 396 27.38 28.11 47.06
N GLN A 397 26.04 28.06 46.95
CA GLN A 397 25.32 26.79 46.73
C GLN A 397 25.41 26.26 45.29
N LYS A 398 25.81 27.07 44.30
CA LYS A 398 26.04 26.62 42.91
C LYS A 398 27.46 26.07 42.65
N ALA A 399 28.38 26.14 43.61
CA ALA A 399 29.77 25.68 43.45
C ALA A 399 30.05 24.27 44.04
N THR A 400 29.06 23.61 44.66
CA THR A 400 29.21 22.26 45.26
C THR A 400 28.27 21.19 44.69
N GLN A 401 27.71 21.42 43.51
CA GLN A 401 27.08 20.36 42.70
C GLN A 401 27.67 20.41 41.28
N SER A 402 28.92 19.95 41.16
CA SER A 402 29.53 19.47 39.92
C SER A 402 30.11 18.08 40.19
#